data_AF-A0A8T0EM80-F1
#
_entry.id   AF-A0A8T0EM80-F1
#
_cell.length_a   1.000
_cell.length_b   1.000
_cell.length_c   1.000
_cell.angle_alpha   90.00
_cell.angle_beta   90.00
_cell.angle_gamma   90.00
#
_symmetry.space_group_name_H-M   'P 1'
#
loop_
_entity.id
_entity.type
_entity.pdbx_description
1 polymer ?
#
loop_
_entity_poly.entity_id
_entity_poly.type
_entity_poly.pdbx_seq_one_letter_code
_entity_poly.pdbx_strand_id
1 'polypeptide(L)'
;MKHTHNLHLATSRLLLQKCFHQVLSLQYQNKTSIQKIRTFHTSSICWKSRKTREEKKFKHIIQFKPKSKLPTLQLWRGCNALEIADITKRDLDDVFQAISYLENSEYYDDPELEINDTGAIISIAKRLGYRVDFIRNPNLDVAKTKKVNDLTKRPPPDIKDLVKRPPVVAIMGHVDHGKTTLLDALRHSSIVSQEFGGITQHIGAFTVNLPQGQITFLDTPGHAAFKAMRARGAQATDLVVLVVAADDSIMEQTVESVRFAREADVPIIVAINKIDKPTVNIEKVKNDLLAIGIQVEDLGGEVQSVPISALKKINLDVLTEAILTQAELIGVGGDPKGPVEGVVLEASLDTMKGKVSTALVQRGTLKKGCVLVAGTAWGKVRMMYDEHGKQLTEKHARDVVHFREQKLMEEKMVNDQMVIEKKAQIHNEKYRKERQERLMKGRYRKMKNYFREKEIIEDTHPFLSFVLKGDVHGSVEAILDVVNTYDSHEACRLDVIHSGVGNVTENDIELAETFDGIIYTFNVKVPPEIKKLADEKGIQIKHFNVIYHLIADMKTEISSRLPLVEEEDVLGEALPSLRHEKSDVESIKKDVECGLMVEDPEVSFEPGDTIICYNPKSVAQETDWSPGF
;
A
#
# COMPACT_ATOMS: atom_id res chain seq x y z
N MET A 1 5.31 -71.72 -27.72
CA MET A 1 6.42 -71.36 -26.81
C MET A 1 6.64 -69.86 -26.94
N LYS A 2 5.88 -68.96 -26.32
CA LYS A 2 5.72 -68.69 -24.87
C LYS A 2 7.05 -68.59 -24.13
N HIS A 3 7.72 -67.44 -24.29
CA HIS A 3 8.46 -66.67 -23.28
C HIS A 3 9.49 -65.79 -24.01
N THR A 4 9.21 -64.47 -24.08
CA THR A 4 10.18 -63.35 -24.18
C THR A 4 9.56 -62.02 -24.66
N HIS A 5 8.23 -61.87 -24.77
CA HIS A 5 7.61 -60.58 -25.13
C HIS A 5 6.81 -59.86 -24.03
N ASN A 6 6.86 -60.34 -22.78
CA ASN A 6 6.02 -59.83 -21.69
C ASN A 6 6.73 -59.04 -20.57
N LEU A 7 8.02 -58.71 -20.69
CA LEU A 7 8.70 -57.85 -19.69
C LEU A 7 8.82 -56.36 -20.07
N HIS A 8 8.63 -55.99 -21.34
CA HIS A 8 8.70 -54.59 -21.79
C HIS A 8 7.33 -53.90 -21.91
N LEU A 9 6.23 -54.65 -21.85
CA LEU A 9 4.85 -54.13 -21.90
C LEU A 9 4.20 -53.96 -20.53
N ALA A 10 4.76 -54.56 -19.47
CA ALA A 10 4.29 -54.37 -18.09
C ALA A 10 4.87 -53.10 -17.44
N THR A 11 6.09 -52.69 -17.82
CA THR A 11 6.73 -51.46 -17.32
C THR A 11 6.18 -50.21 -18.01
N SER A 12 5.80 -50.30 -19.29
CA SER A 12 5.17 -49.20 -20.03
C SER A 12 3.71 -48.95 -19.67
N ARG A 13 2.92 -49.99 -19.28
CA ARG A 13 1.54 -49.80 -18.78
C ARG A 13 1.49 -49.24 -17.36
N LEU A 14 2.44 -49.58 -16.49
CA LEU A 14 2.52 -48.97 -15.15
C LEU A 14 3.02 -47.52 -15.17
N LEU A 15 3.83 -47.15 -16.18
CA LEU A 15 4.28 -45.78 -16.40
C LEU A 15 3.19 -44.91 -17.07
N LEU A 16 2.44 -45.45 -18.03
CA LEU A 16 1.34 -44.70 -18.68
C LEU A 16 0.11 -44.51 -17.78
N GLN A 17 -0.20 -45.44 -16.88
CA GLN A 17 -1.27 -45.25 -15.90
C GLN A 17 -0.86 -44.29 -14.77
N LYS A 18 0.44 -44.13 -14.50
CA LYS A 18 0.96 -43.07 -13.61
C LYS A 18 1.03 -41.71 -14.30
N CYS A 19 1.33 -41.64 -15.59
CA CYS A 19 1.35 -40.37 -16.33
C CYS A 19 -0.06 -39.82 -16.60
N PHE A 20 -1.07 -40.66 -16.85
CA PHE A 20 -2.44 -40.14 -17.11
C PHE A 20 -3.17 -39.66 -15.86
N HIS A 21 -2.81 -40.11 -14.66
CA HIS A 21 -3.31 -39.55 -13.40
C HIS A 21 -2.60 -38.24 -13.01
N GLN A 22 -1.43 -37.98 -13.57
CA GLN A 22 -0.61 -36.81 -13.25
C GLN A 22 -0.88 -35.63 -14.19
N VAL A 23 -1.49 -35.85 -15.36
CA VAL A 23 -1.81 -34.79 -16.33
C VAL A 23 -3.23 -34.23 -16.16
N LEU A 24 -4.18 -35.00 -15.61
CA LEU A 24 -5.52 -34.50 -15.29
C LEU A 24 -5.64 -33.82 -13.92
N SER A 25 -4.59 -33.85 -13.11
CA SER A 25 -4.54 -33.13 -11.81
C SER A 25 -3.85 -31.77 -11.89
N LEU A 26 -3.33 -31.36 -13.07
CA LEU A 26 -2.55 -30.12 -13.22
C LEU A 26 -3.25 -28.99 -13.99
N GLN A 27 -4.53 -29.16 -14.36
CA GLN A 27 -5.31 -28.08 -14.99
C GLN A 27 -6.46 -27.53 -14.14
N TYR A 28 -6.53 -27.87 -12.84
CA TYR A 28 -7.62 -27.37 -11.99
C TYR A 28 -7.23 -27.07 -10.54
N GLN A 29 -6.05 -26.50 -10.27
CA GLN A 29 -5.80 -25.84 -8.98
C GLN A 29 -4.87 -24.64 -9.14
N ASN A 30 -5.49 -23.49 -9.45
CA ASN A 30 -4.90 -22.19 -9.20
C ASN A 30 -5.38 -21.67 -7.84
N LYS A 31 -4.46 -20.97 -7.14
CA LYS A 31 -4.61 -20.22 -5.88
C LYS A 31 -4.65 -21.05 -4.59
N THR A 32 -3.46 -21.36 -4.05
CA THR A 32 -3.18 -21.20 -2.61
C THR A 32 -1.67 -21.08 -2.38
N SER A 33 -1.34 -20.13 -1.52
CA SER A 33 -0.02 -19.75 -1.03
C SER A 33 0.56 -20.82 -0.09
N ILE A 34 1.69 -21.44 -0.45
CA ILE A 34 2.49 -22.21 0.51
C ILE A 34 3.98 -21.91 0.28
N GLN A 35 4.55 -21.22 1.28
CA GLN A 35 5.96 -20.95 1.46
C GLN A 35 6.74 -22.26 1.57
N LYS A 36 7.78 -22.44 0.74
CA LYS A 36 8.76 -23.52 0.89
C LYS A 36 10.00 -23.01 1.61
N ILE A 37 10.14 -23.44 2.86
CA ILE A 37 11.37 -23.44 3.66
C ILE A 37 12.49 -24.16 2.89
N ARG A 38 13.73 -23.64 2.92
CA ARG A 38 14.95 -24.47 2.85
C ARG A 38 16.07 -23.90 3.72
N THR A 39 16.55 -24.78 4.60
CA THR A 39 17.73 -24.74 5.49
C THR A 39 19.05 -24.76 4.72
N PHE A 40 20.16 -24.30 5.32
CA PHE A 40 21.53 -24.65 4.89
C PHE A 40 22.56 -24.72 6.04
N HIS A 41 23.53 -25.62 5.86
CA HIS A 41 24.66 -25.98 6.72
C HIS A 41 25.92 -25.15 6.45
N THR A 42 26.87 -25.16 7.38
CA THR A 42 28.21 -24.55 7.23
C THR A 42 29.29 -25.61 7.00
N SER A 43 30.23 -25.35 6.07
CA SER A 43 31.46 -26.12 5.91
C SER A 43 32.63 -25.46 6.63
N SER A 44 33.56 -26.28 7.14
CA SER A 44 34.77 -25.85 7.84
C SER A 44 35.78 -25.22 6.86
N ILE A 45 35.88 -23.90 6.86
CA ILE A 45 36.93 -23.18 6.11
C ILE A 45 38.27 -23.29 6.85
N CYS A 46 39.24 -23.83 6.10
CA CYS A 46 40.65 -23.96 6.43
C CYS A 46 41.28 -22.63 6.90
N TRP A 47 42.08 -22.72 7.95
CA TRP A 47 42.84 -21.62 8.51
C TRP A 47 43.96 -21.19 7.55
N LYS A 48 43.94 -19.91 7.10
CA LYS A 48 45.12 -19.30 6.48
C LYS A 48 46.08 -18.84 7.57
N SER A 49 47.20 -19.55 7.72
CA SER A 49 48.32 -19.13 8.56
C SER A 49 48.92 -17.81 8.08
N ARG A 50 49.29 -16.95 9.03
CA ARG A 50 49.84 -15.61 8.79
C ARG A 50 51.34 -15.73 8.48
N LYS A 51 51.75 -15.35 7.27
CA LYS A 51 53.16 -15.40 6.82
C LYS A 51 54.12 -14.71 7.79
N THR A 52 55.22 -15.37 8.10
CA THR A 52 56.25 -14.89 9.05
C THR A 52 57.07 -13.74 8.47
N ARG A 53 57.77 -13.01 9.34
CA ARG A 53 58.51 -11.77 9.01
C ARG A 53 59.68 -12.03 8.04
N GLU A 54 60.16 -13.27 7.93
CA GLU A 54 61.22 -13.70 7.03
C GLU A 54 60.73 -13.94 5.60
N GLU A 55 59.52 -14.49 5.42
CA GLU A 55 58.89 -14.68 4.10
C GLU A 55 58.58 -13.35 3.38
N LYS A 56 58.48 -12.25 4.12
CA LYS A 56 58.29 -10.91 3.54
C LYS A 56 59.58 -10.30 2.97
N LYS A 57 60.76 -10.83 3.31
CA LYS A 57 62.06 -10.27 2.87
C LYS A 57 62.53 -10.78 1.50
N PHE A 58 61.99 -11.89 1.01
CA PHE A 58 62.29 -12.34 -0.36
C PHE A 58 61.41 -11.59 -1.38
N LYS A 59 61.95 -10.52 -1.96
CA LYS A 59 61.44 -10.04 -3.25
C LYS A 59 61.89 -11.05 -4.31
N HIS A 60 61.07 -12.05 -4.59
CA HIS A 60 61.20 -12.79 -5.84
C HIS A 60 61.01 -11.79 -6.98
N ILE A 61 62.11 -11.35 -7.59
CA ILE A 61 62.07 -10.73 -8.91
C ILE A 61 61.73 -11.89 -9.84
N ILE A 62 60.43 -12.10 -10.06
CA ILE A 62 59.95 -12.98 -11.12
C ILE A 62 60.36 -12.30 -12.42
N GLN A 63 61.51 -12.68 -12.98
CA GLN A 63 61.81 -12.36 -14.37
C GLN A 63 60.82 -13.13 -15.23
N PHE A 64 59.74 -12.46 -15.62
CA PHE A 64 58.79 -13.02 -16.57
C PHE A 64 59.53 -13.24 -17.89
N LYS A 65 59.59 -14.49 -18.36
CA LYS A 65 59.95 -14.78 -19.75
C LYS A 65 59.06 -13.93 -20.66
N PRO A 66 59.59 -13.26 -21.69
CA PRO A 66 58.77 -12.44 -22.59
C PRO A 66 57.64 -13.29 -23.16
N LYS A 67 56.40 -12.84 -22.98
CA LYS A 67 55.19 -13.54 -23.47
C LYS A 67 55.26 -13.61 -25.00
N SER A 68 55.04 -14.79 -25.61
CA SER A 68 54.93 -14.91 -27.08
C SER A 68 53.93 -13.90 -27.62
N LYS A 69 54.23 -13.30 -28.77
CA LYS A 69 53.41 -12.31 -29.49
C LYS A 69 52.14 -12.88 -30.15
N LEU A 70 51.60 -14.00 -29.67
CA LEU A 70 50.39 -14.59 -30.25
C LEU A 70 49.14 -13.84 -29.74
N PRO A 71 48.17 -13.53 -30.61
CA PRO A 71 46.92 -12.88 -30.22
C PRO A 71 46.12 -13.75 -29.23
N THR A 72 45.45 -13.11 -28.27
CA THR A 72 44.64 -13.79 -27.24
C THR A 72 43.20 -13.94 -27.69
N LEU A 73 42.65 -15.15 -27.57
CA LEU A 73 41.29 -15.53 -27.91
C LEU A 73 40.50 -15.83 -26.63
N GLN A 74 39.33 -15.22 -26.46
CA GLN A 74 38.49 -15.39 -25.29
C GLN A 74 37.51 -16.54 -25.53
N LEU A 75 37.66 -17.65 -24.81
CA LEU A 75 36.77 -18.82 -24.91
C LEU A 75 36.24 -19.23 -23.53
N TRP A 76 35.14 -19.97 -23.46
CA TRP A 76 34.63 -20.56 -22.22
C TRP A 76 34.69 -22.09 -22.27
N ARG A 77 34.44 -22.74 -21.13
CA ARG A 77 34.37 -24.21 -21.07
C ARG A 77 33.04 -24.67 -21.68
N GLY A 78 33.07 -25.71 -22.51
CA GLY A 78 31.89 -26.17 -23.24
C GLY A 78 31.53 -25.25 -24.42
N CYS A 79 32.53 -24.68 -25.09
CA CYS A 79 32.30 -23.94 -26.34
C CYS A 79 32.17 -24.91 -27.53
N ASN A 80 31.36 -24.56 -28.51
CA ASN A 80 31.13 -25.37 -29.71
C ASN A 80 32.12 -25.00 -30.82
N ALA A 81 32.34 -25.92 -31.78
CA ALA A 81 33.20 -25.65 -32.94
C ALA A 81 32.71 -24.44 -33.75
N LEU A 82 31.37 -24.28 -33.85
CA LEU A 82 30.73 -23.15 -34.51
C LEU A 82 31.00 -21.81 -33.80
N GLU A 83 30.93 -21.80 -32.47
CA GLU A 83 31.26 -20.62 -31.66
C GLU A 83 32.75 -20.26 -31.78
N ILE A 84 33.64 -21.26 -31.87
CA ILE A 84 35.08 -21.02 -32.10
C ILE A 84 35.32 -20.41 -33.48
N ALA A 85 34.64 -20.90 -34.52
CA ALA A 85 34.73 -20.35 -35.88
C ALA A 85 34.26 -18.88 -35.93
N ASP A 86 33.12 -18.58 -35.30
CA ASP A 86 32.56 -17.23 -35.21
C ASP A 86 33.50 -16.25 -34.50
N ILE A 87 34.08 -16.65 -33.37
CA ILE A 87 34.99 -15.79 -32.60
C ILE A 87 36.32 -15.60 -33.36
N THR A 88 36.81 -16.63 -34.05
CA THR A 88 38.07 -16.55 -34.81
C THR A 88 37.94 -15.94 -36.19
N LYS A 89 36.70 -15.73 -36.68
CA LYS A 89 36.38 -15.28 -38.05
C LYS A 89 37.05 -16.15 -39.12
N ARG A 90 37.05 -17.46 -38.90
CA ARG A 90 37.56 -18.46 -39.86
C ARG A 90 36.44 -19.41 -40.26
N ASP A 91 36.64 -20.06 -41.39
CA ASP A 91 35.69 -21.06 -41.88
C ASP A 91 35.68 -22.28 -40.94
N LEU A 92 34.52 -22.93 -40.86
CA LEU A 92 34.33 -24.13 -40.04
C LEU A 92 35.33 -25.23 -40.39
N ASP A 93 35.68 -25.35 -41.67
CA ASP A 93 36.63 -26.34 -42.19
C ASP A 93 38.02 -26.17 -41.59
N ASP A 94 38.49 -24.94 -41.35
CA ASP A 94 39.79 -24.66 -40.71
C ASP A 94 39.79 -25.11 -39.23
N VAL A 95 38.64 -24.97 -38.56
CA VAL A 95 38.46 -25.37 -37.16
C VAL A 95 38.39 -26.90 -37.06
N PHE A 96 37.65 -27.56 -37.96
CA PHE A 96 37.62 -29.03 -38.05
C PHE A 96 38.98 -29.61 -38.44
N GLN A 97 39.72 -28.95 -39.34
CA GLN A 97 41.09 -29.34 -39.65
C GLN A 97 41.99 -29.22 -38.41
N ALA A 98 41.78 -28.24 -37.53
CA ALA A 98 42.51 -28.16 -36.27
C ALA A 98 42.10 -29.24 -35.26
N ILE A 99 40.84 -29.67 -35.27
CA ILE A 99 40.29 -30.74 -34.42
C ILE A 99 40.80 -32.13 -34.84
N SER A 100 40.97 -32.39 -36.16
CA SER A 100 41.43 -33.68 -36.68
C SER A 100 42.86 -34.06 -36.27
N TYR A 101 43.66 -33.10 -35.82
CA TYR A 101 45.00 -33.34 -35.27
C TYR A 101 45.01 -33.70 -33.77
N LEU A 102 43.85 -33.75 -33.10
CA LEU A 102 43.76 -34.20 -31.71
C LEU A 102 43.70 -35.73 -31.65
N GLU A 103 44.34 -36.32 -30.64
CA GLU A 103 44.33 -37.78 -30.41
C GLU A 103 42.91 -38.35 -30.17
N ASN A 104 41.93 -37.50 -29.85
CA ASN A 104 40.52 -37.86 -29.61
C ASN A 104 39.57 -37.20 -30.65
N SER A 105 39.98 -37.08 -31.91
CA SER A 105 39.20 -36.37 -32.95
C SER A 105 37.83 -37.01 -33.22
N GLU A 106 37.68 -38.32 -33.03
CA GLU A 106 36.44 -39.09 -33.31
C GLU A 106 35.22 -38.67 -32.47
N TYR A 107 35.42 -37.88 -31.41
CA TYR A 107 34.35 -37.43 -30.52
C TYR A 107 33.77 -36.06 -30.89
N TYR A 108 34.33 -35.36 -31.88
CA TYR A 108 34.02 -33.96 -32.18
C TYR A 108 33.63 -33.72 -33.65
N ASP A 109 32.98 -34.71 -34.28
CA ASP A 109 32.53 -34.61 -35.67
C ASP A 109 31.29 -33.70 -35.85
N ASP A 110 30.52 -33.49 -34.77
CA ASP A 110 29.34 -32.63 -34.79
C ASP A 110 29.68 -31.15 -34.45
N PRO A 111 29.32 -30.17 -35.30
CA PRO A 111 29.64 -28.75 -35.10
C PRO A 111 28.96 -28.12 -33.87
N GLU A 112 27.87 -28.72 -33.39
CA GLU A 112 27.07 -28.25 -32.24
C GLU A 112 27.44 -28.93 -30.92
N LEU A 113 28.39 -29.87 -30.92
CA LEU A 113 28.77 -30.60 -29.71
C LEU A 113 29.69 -29.75 -28.81
N GLU A 114 29.34 -29.68 -27.53
CA GLU A 114 30.12 -28.92 -26.53
C GLU A 114 31.48 -29.58 -26.25
N ILE A 115 32.56 -28.86 -26.53
CA ILE A 115 33.91 -29.29 -26.20
C ILE A 115 34.16 -29.02 -24.71
N ASN A 116 33.97 -30.05 -23.89
CA ASN A 116 34.13 -29.95 -22.44
C ASN A 116 35.59 -30.08 -21.97
N ASP A 117 36.46 -30.66 -22.79
CA ASP A 117 37.87 -30.79 -22.44
C ASP A 117 38.65 -29.48 -22.67
N THR A 118 39.18 -28.93 -21.58
CA THR A 118 40.04 -27.74 -21.61
C THR A 118 41.35 -27.96 -22.37
N GLY A 119 41.88 -29.19 -22.40
CA GLY A 119 43.10 -29.54 -23.12
C GLY A 119 42.92 -29.47 -24.64
N ALA A 120 41.80 -30.01 -25.13
CA ALA A 120 41.37 -29.90 -26.53
C ALA A 120 41.20 -28.44 -26.97
N ILE A 121 40.47 -27.60 -26.21
CA ILE A 121 40.25 -26.18 -26.55
C ILE A 121 41.58 -25.42 -26.69
N ILE A 122 42.53 -25.63 -25.77
CA ILE A 122 43.85 -24.97 -25.82
C ILE A 122 44.64 -25.43 -27.06
N SER A 123 44.56 -26.72 -27.39
CA SER A 123 45.29 -27.30 -28.53
C SER A 123 44.74 -26.81 -29.87
N ILE A 124 43.41 -26.76 -30.01
CA ILE A 124 42.72 -26.19 -31.18
C ILE A 124 43.11 -24.72 -31.36
N ALA A 125 42.97 -23.90 -30.32
CA ALA A 125 43.32 -22.48 -30.39
C ALA A 125 44.80 -22.26 -30.70
N LYS A 126 45.71 -23.06 -30.12
CA LYS A 126 47.15 -22.99 -30.39
C LYS A 126 47.47 -23.31 -31.85
N ARG A 127 46.75 -24.28 -32.47
CA ARG A 127 46.89 -24.62 -33.89
C ARG A 127 46.35 -23.53 -34.80
N LEU A 128 45.26 -22.88 -34.41
CA LEU A 128 44.72 -21.71 -35.09
C LEU A 128 45.60 -20.46 -34.92
N GLY A 129 46.64 -20.51 -34.07
CA GLY A 129 47.61 -19.43 -33.86
C GLY A 129 47.24 -18.45 -32.75
N TYR A 130 46.35 -18.85 -31.85
CA TYR A 130 45.85 -18.04 -30.74
C TYR A 130 46.25 -18.60 -29.37
N ARG A 131 46.24 -17.72 -28.35
CA ARG A 131 46.34 -18.10 -26.94
C ARG A 131 44.97 -17.99 -26.28
N VAL A 132 44.51 -19.03 -25.59
CA VAL A 132 43.20 -19.02 -24.93
C VAL A 132 43.26 -18.23 -23.61
N ASP A 133 42.31 -17.34 -23.42
CA ASP A 133 41.93 -16.76 -22.14
C ASP A 133 40.52 -17.22 -21.78
N PHE A 134 40.37 -17.87 -20.61
CA PHE A 134 39.09 -18.49 -20.24
C PHE A 134 38.16 -17.48 -19.56
N ILE A 135 37.04 -17.17 -20.21
CA ILE A 135 36.01 -16.28 -19.68
C ILE A 135 34.81 -17.10 -19.19
N ARG A 136 34.02 -16.50 -18.30
CA ARG A 136 32.72 -17.03 -17.89
C ARG A 136 31.77 -17.02 -19.09
N ASN A 137 31.08 -18.14 -19.36
CA ASN A 137 30.14 -18.24 -20.49
C ASN A 137 29.14 -17.05 -20.46
N PRO A 138 29.14 -16.19 -21.50
CA PRO A 138 28.28 -14.99 -21.55
C PRO A 138 26.80 -15.33 -21.66
N ASN A 139 26.44 -16.51 -22.18
CA ASN A 139 25.05 -16.95 -22.34
C ASN A 139 24.41 -17.40 -21.01
N LEU A 140 25.20 -17.70 -19.98
CA LEU A 140 24.70 -18.05 -18.64
C LEU A 140 24.21 -16.83 -17.83
N ASP A 141 24.61 -15.61 -18.19
CA ASP A 141 24.24 -14.41 -17.44
C ASP A 141 22.80 -13.94 -17.74
N VAL A 142 22.18 -14.40 -18.83
CA VAL A 142 20.77 -14.12 -19.17
C VAL A 142 19.79 -14.96 -18.33
N ALA A 143 20.22 -16.14 -17.86
CA ALA A 143 19.35 -17.11 -17.19
C ALA A 143 19.32 -17.03 -15.65
N LYS A 144 20.17 -16.21 -15.02
CA LYS A 144 20.05 -15.93 -13.58
C LYS A 144 19.00 -14.86 -13.35
N THR A 145 17.76 -15.29 -13.16
CA THR A 145 16.69 -14.53 -12.49
C THR A 145 17.32 -13.80 -11.30
N LYS A 146 17.35 -12.46 -11.32
CA LYS A 146 17.80 -11.65 -10.18
C LYS A 146 17.06 -12.17 -8.94
N LYS A 147 17.76 -12.82 -8.02
CA LYS A 147 17.18 -13.15 -6.71
C LYS A 147 16.79 -11.82 -6.05
N VAL A 148 15.49 -11.55 -6.00
CA VAL A 148 14.92 -10.38 -5.34
C VAL A 148 15.09 -10.61 -3.85
N ASN A 149 16.18 -10.09 -3.28
CA ASN A 149 16.47 -10.17 -1.85
C ASN A 149 15.66 -9.09 -1.12
N ASP A 150 14.35 -9.31 -1.00
CA ASP A 150 13.47 -8.44 -0.22
C ASP A 150 13.54 -8.77 1.28
N LEU A 151 13.20 -7.81 2.14
CA LEU A 151 13.05 -8.01 3.58
C LEU A 151 11.75 -8.77 3.81
N THR A 152 11.84 -10.03 4.25
CA THR A 152 10.68 -10.82 4.65
C THR A 152 10.54 -10.83 6.17
N LYS A 153 9.30 -10.79 6.66
CA LYS A 153 8.99 -11.02 8.09
C LYS A 153 9.68 -12.30 8.56
N ARG A 154 10.33 -12.25 9.73
CA ARG A 154 10.92 -13.46 10.32
C ARG A 154 9.84 -14.48 10.67
N PRO A 155 10.17 -15.78 10.66
CA PRO A 155 9.28 -16.79 11.22
C PRO A 155 8.96 -16.47 12.70
N PRO A 156 7.85 -17.02 13.23
CA PRO A 156 7.51 -16.83 14.63
C PRO A 156 8.67 -17.27 15.54
N PRO A 157 8.94 -16.54 16.64
CA PRO A 157 10.01 -16.85 17.56
C PRO A 157 9.74 -18.19 18.27
N ASP A 158 10.82 -18.86 18.69
CA ASP A 158 10.70 -20.07 19.52
C ASP A 158 10.09 -19.72 20.88
N ILE A 159 9.26 -20.61 21.43
CA ILE A 159 8.52 -20.42 22.70
C ILE A 159 9.46 -20.04 23.87
N LYS A 160 10.74 -20.46 23.81
CA LYS A 160 11.75 -20.19 24.85
C LYS A 160 12.25 -18.74 24.88
N ASP A 161 12.23 -18.05 23.75
CA ASP A 161 12.68 -16.66 23.62
C ASP A 161 11.52 -15.66 23.72
N LEU A 162 10.29 -16.17 23.89
CA LEU A 162 9.09 -15.37 23.99
C LEU A 162 8.98 -14.75 25.38
N VAL A 163 9.09 -13.43 25.46
CA VAL A 163 8.88 -12.65 26.69
C VAL A 163 7.47 -12.06 26.68
N LYS A 164 6.76 -12.13 27.82
CA LYS A 164 5.44 -11.50 27.98
C LYS A 164 5.56 -10.00 27.68
N ARG A 165 4.72 -9.49 26.78
CA ARG A 165 4.64 -8.08 26.43
C ARG A 165 3.23 -7.54 26.70
N PRO A 166 3.05 -6.22 26.85
CA PRO A 166 1.70 -5.66 26.95
C PRO A 166 0.88 -6.02 25.69
N PRO A 167 -0.39 -6.46 25.85
CA PRO A 167 -1.28 -6.67 24.73
C PRO A 167 -1.63 -5.35 24.07
N VAL A 168 -1.70 -5.37 22.74
CA VAL A 168 -2.16 -4.23 21.95
C VAL A 168 -3.61 -4.45 21.57
N VAL A 169 -4.46 -3.52 21.95
CA VAL A 169 -5.92 -3.64 21.88
C VAL A 169 -6.51 -2.54 21.03
N ALA A 170 -7.22 -2.87 19.95
CA ALA A 170 -7.93 -1.88 19.15
C ALA A 170 -9.36 -1.74 19.66
N ILE A 171 -9.83 -0.50 19.82
CA ILE A 171 -11.25 -0.23 20.12
C ILE A 171 -11.97 0.07 18.83
N MET A 172 -12.98 -0.74 18.51
CA MET A 172 -13.78 -0.65 17.29
C MET A 172 -15.27 -0.58 17.59
N GLY A 173 -16.07 -0.11 16.63
CA GLY A 173 -17.52 0.03 16.78
C GLY A 173 -18.07 1.22 16.00
N HIS A 174 -19.39 1.38 16.02
CA HIS A 174 -20.10 2.48 15.34
C HIS A 174 -19.81 3.86 15.94
N VAL A 175 -20.05 4.92 15.17
CA VAL A 175 -20.05 6.32 15.64
C VAL A 175 -21.01 6.45 16.84
N ASP A 176 -20.70 7.32 17.79
CA ASP A 176 -21.50 7.60 19.00
C ASP A 176 -21.78 6.44 19.96
N HIS A 177 -21.12 5.28 19.76
CA HIS A 177 -21.12 4.20 20.74
C HIS A 177 -20.23 4.47 21.97
N GLY A 178 -19.55 5.64 22.01
CA GLY A 178 -18.73 6.06 23.15
C GLY A 178 -17.33 5.43 23.20
N LYS A 179 -16.74 5.10 22.05
CA LYS A 179 -15.35 4.60 21.95
C LYS A 179 -14.34 5.57 22.56
N THR A 180 -14.35 6.82 22.10
CA THR A 180 -13.44 7.85 22.59
C THR A 180 -13.71 8.18 24.06
N THR A 181 -14.99 8.17 24.48
CA THR A 181 -15.36 8.33 25.90
C THR A 181 -14.83 7.19 26.78
N LEU A 182 -14.84 5.95 26.28
CA LEU A 182 -14.24 4.80 26.98
C LEU A 182 -12.72 4.98 27.12
N LEU A 183 -12.05 5.39 26.04
CA LEU A 183 -10.62 5.64 26.06
C LEU A 183 -10.23 6.80 26.99
N ASP A 184 -11.03 7.87 27.02
CA ASP A 184 -10.87 8.99 27.95
C ASP A 184 -11.03 8.55 29.41
N ALA A 185 -12.04 7.72 29.68
CA ALA A 185 -12.26 7.16 31.01
C ALA A 185 -11.08 6.31 31.49
N LEU A 186 -10.49 5.51 30.59
CA LEU A 186 -9.31 4.69 30.85
C LEU A 186 -8.02 5.52 31.00
N ARG A 187 -7.86 6.57 30.17
CA ARG A 187 -6.67 7.44 30.18
C ARG A 187 -6.68 8.47 31.32
N HIS A 188 -7.80 8.63 32.03
CA HIS A 188 -8.00 9.72 33.01
C HIS A 188 -7.78 11.12 32.38
N SER A 189 -8.08 11.26 31.09
CA SER A 189 -7.98 12.52 30.33
C SER A 189 -9.31 12.84 29.65
N SER A 190 -9.45 14.06 29.15
CA SER A 190 -10.60 14.47 28.32
C SER A 190 -10.09 14.94 26.95
N ILE A 191 -9.92 14.01 26.03
CA ILE A 191 -9.51 14.28 24.63
C ILE A 191 -10.74 14.62 23.79
N VAL A 192 -11.91 14.03 24.11
CA VAL A 192 -13.17 14.29 23.39
C VAL A 192 -13.53 15.79 23.33
N SER A 193 -13.17 16.56 24.35
CA SER A 193 -13.41 18.02 24.38
C SER A 193 -12.40 18.83 23.57
N GLN A 194 -11.26 18.25 23.20
CA GLN A 194 -10.19 18.90 22.45
C GLN A 194 -10.24 18.56 20.95
N GLU A 195 -10.88 17.44 20.57
CA GLU A 195 -11.02 17.03 19.16
C GLU A 195 -12.06 17.88 18.41
N PHE A 196 -11.70 18.32 17.20
CA PHE A 196 -12.60 19.10 16.36
C PHE A 196 -13.77 18.25 15.86
N GLY A 197 -15.00 18.76 16.05
CA GLY A 197 -16.23 18.05 15.69
C GLY A 197 -16.62 16.93 16.64
N GLY A 198 -15.93 16.76 17.78
CA GLY A 198 -16.24 15.72 18.76
C GLY A 198 -16.03 14.29 18.26
N ILE A 199 -15.28 14.12 17.17
CA ILE A 199 -14.99 12.83 16.55
C ILE A 199 -13.48 12.58 16.48
N THR A 200 -13.10 11.32 16.67
CA THR A 200 -11.72 10.86 16.47
C THR A 200 -11.45 10.69 14.99
N GLN A 201 -10.40 11.33 14.49
CA GLN A 201 -10.03 11.37 13.06
C GLN A 201 -8.64 10.77 12.78
N HIS A 202 -7.86 10.49 13.83
CA HIS A 202 -6.50 9.94 13.75
C HIS A 202 -6.41 8.62 14.52
N ILE A 203 -5.52 7.74 14.08
CA ILE A 203 -5.18 6.55 14.86
C ILE A 203 -4.18 6.96 15.96
N GLY A 204 -4.66 6.97 17.19
CA GLY A 204 -3.84 7.19 18.39
C GLY A 204 -3.42 5.88 19.04
N ALA A 205 -2.22 5.84 19.62
CA ALA A 205 -1.79 4.78 20.52
C ALA A 205 -1.48 5.38 21.89
N PHE A 206 -1.89 4.71 22.96
CA PHE A 206 -1.52 5.09 24.33
C PHE A 206 -1.46 3.88 25.25
N THR A 207 -0.69 4.00 26.32
CA THR A 207 -0.50 2.90 27.27
C THR A 207 -1.15 3.21 28.61
N VAL A 208 -1.98 2.28 29.10
CA VAL A 208 -2.59 2.35 30.42
C VAL A 208 -1.85 1.41 31.37
N ASN A 209 -1.39 1.95 32.48
CA ASN A 209 -0.73 1.20 33.54
C ASN A 209 -1.76 0.76 34.58
N LEU A 210 -2.02 -0.54 34.67
CA LEU A 210 -2.88 -1.15 35.69
C LEU A 210 -2.01 -1.84 36.76
N PRO A 211 -2.53 -2.10 37.97
CA PRO A 211 -1.80 -2.81 39.01
C PRO A 211 -1.34 -4.22 38.59
N GLN A 212 -2.11 -4.86 37.71
CA GLN A 212 -1.91 -6.24 37.26
C GLN A 212 -1.07 -6.34 35.98
N GLY A 213 -0.90 -5.24 35.23
CA GLY A 213 -0.19 -5.24 33.93
C GLY A 213 -0.34 -3.92 33.17
N GLN A 214 0.26 -3.86 31.97
CA GLN A 214 0.13 -2.71 31.06
C GLN A 214 -0.67 -3.12 29.83
N ILE A 215 -1.52 -2.24 29.33
CA ILE A 215 -2.29 -2.44 28.09
C ILE A 215 -2.04 -1.26 27.16
N THR A 216 -1.74 -1.53 25.89
CA THR A 216 -1.61 -0.48 24.87
C THR A 216 -2.90 -0.44 24.06
N PHE A 217 -3.63 0.66 24.11
CA PHE A 217 -4.85 0.85 23.33
C PHE A 217 -4.56 1.58 22.01
N LEU A 218 -5.16 1.09 20.93
CA LEU A 218 -5.26 1.80 19.65
C LEU A 218 -6.67 2.37 19.51
N ASP A 219 -6.74 3.69 19.41
CA ASP A 219 -7.96 4.39 19.07
C ASP A 219 -8.17 4.33 17.56
N THR A 220 -9.34 3.84 17.12
CA THR A 220 -9.67 3.78 15.69
C THR A 220 -10.92 4.59 15.39
N PRO A 221 -10.90 5.42 14.34
CA PRO A 221 -12.05 6.22 13.96
C PRO A 221 -13.25 5.36 13.54
N GLY A 222 -14.42 5.71 14.07
CA GLY A 222 -15.67 4.97 13.84
C GLY A 222 -16.35 5.23 12.51
N HIS A 223 -16.12 6.40 11.93
CA HIS A 223 -16.86 6.87 10.76
C HIS A 223 -16.52 6.04 9.51
N ALA A 224 -17.54 5.69 8.72
CA ALA A 224 -17.43 4.88 7.50
C ALA A 224 -16.29 5.29 6.55
N ALA A 225 -16.02 6.59 6.35
CA ALA A 225 -14.92 7.10 5.52
C ALA A 225 -13.53 6.57 5.93
N PHE A 226 -13.33 6.20 7.21
CA PHE A 226 -12.05 5.72 7.74
C PHE A 226 -11.92 4.19 7.72
N LYS A 227 -12.48 3.55 6.70
CA LYS A 227 -12.44 2.09 6.52
C LYS A 227 -11.02 1.52 6.51
N ALA A 228 -10.12 2.13 5.74
CA ALA A 228 -8.71 1.71 5.65
C ALA A 228 -7.99 1.80 7.00
N MET A 229 -8.33 2.80 7.83
CA MET A 229 -7.76 2.95 9.17
C MET A 229 -8.22 1.84 10.12
N ARG A 230 -9.51 1.46 10.10
CA ARG A 230 -10.01 0.33 10.91
C ARG A 230 -9.34 -0.98 10.51
N ALA A 231 -9.21 -1.24 9.20
CA ALA A 231 -8.53 -2.43 8.69
C ALA A 231 -7.06 -2.50 9.15
N ARG A 232 -6.33 -1.38 9.09
CA ARG A 232 -4.96 -1.29 9.63
C ARG A 232 -4.91 -1.52 11.14
N GLY A 233 -5.87 -0.96 11.88
CA GLY A 233 -6.01 -1.16 13.32
C GLY A 233 -6.13 -2.64 13.66
N ALA A 234 -7.07 -3.37 13.05
CA ALA A 234 -7.28 -4.80 13.30
C ALA A 234 -6.00 -5.62 13.07
N GLN A 235 -5.29 -5.38 11.96
CA GLN A 235 -4.07 -6.12 11.62
C GLN A 235 -2.87 -5.80 12.52
N ALA A 236 -2.88 -4.65 13.19
CA ALA A 236 -1.79 -4.22 14.07
C ALA A 236 -1.94 -4.75 15.50
N THR A 237 -3.14 -5.19 15.89
CA THR A 237 -3.49 -5.54 17.28
C THR A 237 -3.55 -7.03 17.55
N ASP A 238 -3.37 -7.36 18.83
CA ASP A 238 -3.48 -8.73 19.33
C ASP A 238 -4.94 -9.08 19.72
N LEU A 239 -5.75 -8.06 20.02
CA LEU A 239 -7.13 -8.19 20.47
C LEU A 239 -7.97 -6.99 20.02
N VAL A 240 -9.25 -7.21 19.73
CA VAL A 240 -10.21 -6.14 19.41
C VAL A 240 -11.29 -6.05 20.48
N VAL A 241 -11.52 -4.86 21.00
CA VAL A 241 -12.68 -4.54 21.84
C VAL A 241 -13.75 -3.91 20.97
N LEU A 242 -14.85 -4.63 20.77
CA LEU A 242 -16.02 -4.15 20.03
C LEU A 242 -16.96 -3.43 20.97
N VAL A 243 -17.08 -2.12 20.82
CA VAL A 243 -17.98 -1.27 21.62
C VAL A 243 -19.34 -1.17 20.94
N VAL A 244 -20.37 -1.67 21.62
CA VAL A 244 -21.75 -1.67 21.15
C VAL A 244 -22.58 -0.88 22.14
N ALA A 245 -23.28 0.16 21.68
CA ALA A 245 -24.15 0.92 22.55
C ALA A 245 -25.43 0.14 22.85
N ALA A 246 -25.89 0.18 24.09
CA ALA A 246 -27.01 -0.63 24.51
C ALA A 246 -28.39 -0.03 24.13
N ASP A 247 -28.41 1.22 23.67
CA ASP A 247 -29.57 1.90 23.08
C ASP A 247 -29.69 1.64 21.57
N ASP A 248 -28.58 1.75 20.83
CA ASP A 248 -28.56 1.64 19.37
C ASP A 248 -28.41 0.18 18.88
N SER A 249 -27.87 -0.72 19.72
CA SER A 249 -27.53 -2.10 19.35
C SER A 249 -26.57 -2.12 18.15
N ILE A 250 -26.83 -2.94 17.12
CA ILE A 250 -25.88 -3.20 16.05
C ILE A 250 -26.22 -2.43 14.78
N MET A 251 -25.22 -1.68 14.32
CA MET A 251 -25.25 -0.89 13.09
C MET A 251 -24.25 -1.42 12.06
N GLU A 252 -24.31 -0.92 10.83
CA GLU A 252 -23.48 -1.36 9.70
C GLU A 252 -21.97 -1.29 9.98
N GLN A 253 -21.49 -0.21 10.62
CA GLN A 253 -20.07 -0.05 10.97
C GLN A 253 -19.60 -1.09 12.01
N THR A 254 -20.50 -1.56 12.87
CA THR A 254 -20.21 -2.64 13.82
C THR A 254 -20.03 -3.95 13.07
N VAL A 255 -20.92 -4.27 12.10
CA VAL A 255 -20.77 -5.44 11.20
C VAL A 255 -19.43 -5.39 10.47
N GLU A 256 -19.07 -4.21 9.98
CA GLU A 256 -17.80 -4.02 9.28
C GLU A 256 -16.59 -4.24 10.18
N SER A 257 -16.64 -3.74 11.42
CA SER A 257 -15.58 -3.94 12.41
C SER A 257 -15.38 -5.42 12.74
N VAL A 258 -16.48 -6.19 12.84
CA VAL A 258 -16.43 -7.65 13.03
C VAL A 258 -15.81 -8.34 11.82
N ARG A 259 -16.11 -7.88 10.60
CA ARG A 259 -15.48 -8.42 9.39
C ARG A 259 -13.96 -8.22 9.41
N PHE A 260 -13.48 -7.02 9.76
CA PHE A 260 -12.04 -6.76 9.83
C PHE A 260 -11.33 -7.58 10.91
N ALA A 261 -11.93 -7.75 12.08
CA ALA A 261 -11.37 -8.59 13.14
C ALA A 261 -11.28 -10.07 12.70
N ARG A 262 -12.31 -10.59 12.03
CA ARG A 262 -12.31 -11.95 11.46
C ARG A 262 -11.29 -12.12 10.33
N GLU A 263 -11.18 -11.16 9.42
CA GLU A 263 -10.19 -11.17 8.33
C GLU A 263 -8.75 -11.11 8.85
N ALA A 264 -8.53 -10.44 9.99
CA ALA A 264 -7.25 -10.34 10.66
C ALA A 264 -6.93 -11.54 11.59
N ASP A 265 -7.88 -12.46 11.79
CA ASP A 265 -7.79 -13.58 12.74
C ASP A 265 -7.49 -13.13 14.18
N VAL A 266 -8.15 -12.05 14.61
CA VAL A 266 -7.96 -11.42 15.93
C VAL A 266 -9.18 -11.68 16.83
N PRO A 267 -9.00 -12.16 18.07
CA PRO A 267 -10.09 -12.42 19.00
C PRO A 267 -10.80 -11.11 19.41
N ILE A 268 -12.11 -11.22 19.61
CA ILE A 268 -13.00 -10.10 19.91
C ILE A 268 -13.50 -10.21 21.35
N ILE A 269 -13.49 -9.10 22.09
CA ILE A 269 -14.23 -8.91 23.34
C ILE A 269 -15.31 -7.87 23.09
N VAL A 270 -16.53 -8.12 23.54
CA VAL A 270 -17.65 -7.17 23.38
C VAL A 270 -17.84 -6.34 24.64
N ALA A 271 -17.79 -5.02 24.49
CA ALA A 271 -18.11 -4.06 25.54
C ALA A 271 -19.48 -3.41 25.24
N ILE A 272 -20.49 -3.73 26.04
CA ILE A 272 -21.85 -3.18 25.89
C ILE A 272 -21.91 -1.87 26.70
N ASN A 273 -21.89 -0.73 26.02
CA ASN A 273 -21.79 0.59 26.62
C ASN A 273 -23.15 1.26 26.87
N LYS A 274 -23.17 2.34 27.66
CA LYS A 274 -24.35 3.15 28.02
C LYS A 274 -25.38 2.44 28.92
N ILE A 275 -24.95 1.52 29.80
CA ILE A 275 -25.84 0.84 30.76
C ILE A 275 -26.46 1.77 31.81
N ASP A 276 -26.00 3.01 31.88
CA ASP A 276 -26.51 4.02 32.81
C ASP A 276 -27.87 4.59 32.40
N LYS A 277 -28.32 4.37 31.15
CA LYS A 277 -29.63 4.77 30.67
C LYS A 277 -30.70 3.78 31.15
N PRO A 278 -31.84 4.26 31.69
CA PRO A 278 -32.86 3.39 32.30
C PRO A 278 -33.68 2.59 31.27
N THR A 279 -33.65 2.94 29.99
CA THR A 279 -34.42 2.29 28.90
C THR A 279 -33.66 1.17 28.19
N VAL A 280 -32.52 0.75 28.71
CA VAL A 280 -31.59 -0.15 28.03
C VAL A 280 -31.94 -1.62 28.26
N ASN A 281 -31.91 -2.43 27.19
CA ASN A 281 -32.06 -3.88 27.26
C ASN A 281 -30.80 -4.59 26.74
N ILE A 282 -30.02 -5.13 27.67
CA ILE A 282 -28.76 -5.85 27.39
C ILE A 282 -29.02 -7.19 26.66
N GLU A 283 -30.13 -7.86 26.96
CA GLU A 283 -30.48 -9.15 26.34
C GLU A 283 -30.76 -8.98 24.84
N LYS A 284 -31.39 -7.87 24.45
CA LYS A 284 -31.63 -7.54 23.04
C LYS A 284 -30.30 -7.45 22.27
N VAL A 285 -29.33 -6.72 22.81
CA VAL A 285 -28.00 -6.55 22.19
C VAL A 285 -27.30 -7.91 22.03
N LYS A 286 -27.40 -8.80 23.03
CA LYS A 286 -26.82 -10.15 22.98
C LYS A 286 -27.47 -11.00 21.88
N ASN A 287 -28.79 -10.91 21.71
CA ASN A 287 -29.50 -11.61 20.64
C ASN A 287 -29.13 -11.05 19.25
N ASP A 288 -29.00 -9.72 19.14
CA ASP A 288 -28.58 -9.08 17.89
C ASP A 288 -27.13 -9.49 17.52
N LEU A 289 -26.24 -9.65 18.50
CA LEU A 289 -24.85 -10.09 18.28
C LEU A 289 -24.80 -11.50 17.70
N LEU A 290 -25.70 -12.36 18.18
CA LEU A 290 -25.85 -13.72 17.67
C LEU A 290 -26.25 -13.73 16.19
N ALA A 291 -27.07 -12.76 15.73
CA ALA A 291 -27.46 -12.64 14.33
C ALA A 291 -26.26 -12.37 13.38
N ILE A 292 -25.18 -11.76 13.89
CA ILE A 292 -23.96 -11.47 13.12
C ILE A 292 -22.91 -12.59 13.29
N GLY A 293 -23.26 -13.62 14.05
CA GLY A 293 -22.41 -14.77 14.35
C GLY A 293 -21.40 -14.51 15.46
N ILE A 294 -21.69 -13.57 16.37
CA ILE A 294 -20.94 -13.43 17.63
C ILE A 294 -21.76 -14.10 18.73
N GLN A 295 -21.29 -15.26 19.18
CA GLN A 295 -21.91 -15.98 20.30
C GLN A 295 -21.22 -15.55 21.59
N VAL A 296 -21.99 -14.88 22.46
CA VAL A 296 -21.51 -14.42 23.77
C VAL A 296 -21.45 -15.56 24.79
N GLU A 297 -20.56 -15.45 25.78
CA GLU A 297 -20.38 -16.46 26.84
C GLU A 297 -21.67 -16.83 27.59
N ASP A 298 -22.54 -15.85 27.88
CA ASP A 298 -23.81 -16.09 28.57
C ASP A 298 -24.78 -17.00 27.79
N LEU A 299 -24.60 -17.07 26.46
CA LEU A 299 -25.36 -17.94 25.56
C LEU A 299 -24.59 -19.23 25.20
N GLY A 300 -23.50 -19.52 25.92
CA GLY A 300 -22.64 -20.68 25.70
C GLY A 300 -21.60 -20.52 24.59
N GLY A 301 -21.31 -19.28 24.16
CA GLY A 301 -20.26 -18.97 23.19
C GLY A 301 -18.89 -18.73 23.81
N GLU A 302 -17.92 -18.36 22.98
CA GLU A 302 -16.52 -18.09 23.39
C GLU A 302 -16.23 -16.59 23.59
N VAL A 303 -17.13 -15.70 23.14
CA VAL A 303 -16.87 -14.26 23.16
C VAL A 303 -17.32 -13.64 24.48
N GLN A 304 -16.37 -13.08 25.22
CA GLN A 304 -16.63 -12.34 26.46
C GLN A 304 -17.49 -11.11 26.19
N SER A 305 -18.56 -10.94 26.97
CA SER A 305 -19.42 -9.75 26.92
C SER A 305 -19.42 -9.04 28.27
N VAL A 306 -18.92 -7.80 28.31
CA VAL A 306 -18.85 -6.99 29.52
C VAL A 306 -19.77 -5.77 29.41
N PRO A 307 -20.81 -5.65 30.25
CA PRO A 307 -21.65 -4.46 30.31
C PRO A 307 -20.93 -3.32 31.07
N ILE A 308 -20.75 -2.17 30.43
CA ILE A 308 -20.01 -1.01 30.95
C ILE A 308 -20.79 0.30 30.83
N SER A 309 -20.44 1.28 31.67
CA SER A 309 -20.79 2.68 31.43
C SER A 309 -19.51 3.51 31.40
N ALA A 310 -19.13 3.98 30.21
CA ALA A 310 -17.95 4.84 30.03
C ALA A 310 -18.09 6.18 30.80
N LEU A 311 -19.30 6.74 30.85
CA LEU A 311 -19.56 8.04 31.48
C LEU A 311 -19.51 7.96 33.01
N LYS A 312 -20.15 6.95 33.60
CA LYS A 312 -20.15 6.73 35.06
C LYS A 312 -18.94 5.92 35.55
N LYS A 313 -18.08 5.46 34.64
CA LYS A 313 -16.92 4.60 34.90
C LYS A 313 -17.29 3.30 35.64
N ILE A 314 -18.40 2.68 35.24
CA ILE A 314 -18.88 1.43 35.84
C ILE A 314 -18.33 0.25 35.04
N ASN A 315 -17.82 -0.78 35.74
CA ASN A 315 -17.29 -2.04 35.19
C ASN A 315 -16.07 -1.88 34.24
N LEU A 316 -15.35 -0.76 34.32
CA LEU A 316 -14.11 -0.59 33.55
C LEU A 316 -13.02 -1.55 34.03
N ASP A 317 -12.92 -1.78 35.34
CA ASP A 317 -11.95 -2.72 35.93
C ASP A 317 -12.19 -4.14 35.40
N VAL A 318 -13.45 -4.58 35.39
CA VAL A 318 -13.87 -5.90 34.85
C VAL A 318 -13.49 -6.04 33.38
N LEU A 319 -13.69 -4.99 32.57
CA LEU A 319 -13.27 -4.99 31.16
C LEU A 319 -11.75 -5.13 31.03
N THR A 320 -10.98 -4.41 31.84
CA THR A 320 -9.51 -4.50 31.79
C THR A 320 -8.98 -5.86 32.26
N GLU A 321 -9.62 -6.47 33.27
CA GLU A 321 -9.31 -7.83 33.73
C GLU A 321 -9.63 -8.88 32.67
N ALA A 322 -10.77 -8.74 31.98
CA ALA A 322 -11.16 -9.59 30.86
C ALA A 322 -10.12 -9.53 29.72
N ILE A 323 -9.69 -8.31 29.34
CA ILE A 323 -8.65 -8.10 28.32
C ILE A 323 -7.33 -8.76 28.72
N LEU A 324 -6.87 -8.59 29.97
CA LEU A 324 -5.63 -9.20 30.45
C LEU A 324 -5.73 -10.73 30.46
N THR A 325 -6.86 -11.27 30.91
CA THR A 325 -7.11 -12.72 30.93
C THR A 325 -7.08 -13.30 29.51
N GLN A 326 -7.73 -12.64 28.56
CA GLN A 326 -7.73 -13.07 27.17
C GLN A 326 -6.33 -12.98 26.54
N ALA A 327 -5.54 -11.95 26.88
CA ALA A 327 -4.16 -11.83 26.43
C ALA A 327 -3.25 -12.96 26.96
N GLU A 328 -3.52 -13.45 28.19
CA GLU A 328 -2.80 -14.60 28.75
C GLU A 328 -3.17 -15.91 28.05
N LEU A 329 -4.45 -16.10 27.68
CA LEU A 329 -4.90 -17.26 26.91
C LEU A 329 -4.28 -17.33 25.51
N ILE A 330 -4.16 -16.19 24.83
CA ILE A 330 -3.50 -16.07 23.51
C ILE A 330 -1.99 -16.31 23.63
N GLY A 331 -1.40 -16.04 24.80
CA GLY A 331 0.04 -16.12 25.02
C GLY A 331 0.78 -14.96 24.36
N VAL A 332 0.27 -13.73 24.48
CA VAL A 332 0.88 -12.54 23.87
C VAL A 332 2.30 -12.35 24.37
N GLY A 333 3.25 -12.43 23.44
CA GLY A 333 4.66 -12.26 23.74
C GLY A 333 5.45 -11.72 22.57
N GLY A 334 6.70 -11.35 22.82
CA GLY A 334 7.62 -10.83 21.82
C GLY A 334 9.05 -11.23 22.11
N ASP A 335 9.86 -11.30 21.05
CA ASP A 335 11.31 -11.47 21.16
C ASP A 335 11.99 -10.09 21.27
N PRO A 336 12.59 -9.71 22.41
CA PRO A 336 13.25 -8.43 22.57
C PRO A 336 14.67 -8.39 21.95
N LYS A 337 15.30 -9.54 21.71
CA LYS A 337 16.71 -9.67 21.25
C LYS A 337 16.83 -9.57 19.72
N GLY A 338 15.80 -9.98 18.99
CA GLY A 338 15.75 -9.90 17.53
C GLY A 338 15.84 -8.47 16.98
N PRO A 339 15.99 -8.32 15.65
CA PRO A 339 15.86 -7.04 14.98
C PRO A 339 14.43 -6.54 15.10
N VAL A 340 14.28 -5.23 14.93
CA VAL A 340 13.00 -4.58 15.06
C VAL A 340 12.10 -4.95 13.90
N GLU A 341 10.91 -5.41 14.22
CA GLU A 341 9.78 -5.38 13.31
C GLU A 341 8.61 -4.70 13.98
N GLY A 342 7.89 -3.90 13.20
CA GLY A 342 6.78 -3.12 13.67
C GLY A 342 5.91 -2.65 12.52
N VAL A 343 4.77 -2.09 12.87
CA VAL A 343 3.77 -1.57 11.95
C VAL A 343 3.73 -0.05 12.10
N VAL A 344 3.76 0.66 10.98
CA VAL A 344 3.54 2.11 10.98
C VAL A 344 2.04 2.36 11.07
N LEU A 345 1.62 3.08 12.10
CA LEU A 345 0.23 3.47 12.30
C LEU A 345 -0.08 4.72 11.48
N GLU A 346 0.73 5.76 11.67
CA GLU A 346 0.57 7.03 10.97
C GLU A 346 1.92 7.66 10.57
N ALA A 347 1.88 8.49 9.53
CA ALA A 347 3.00 9.29 9.08
C ALA A 347 2.55 10.73 8.88
N SER A 348 3.33 11.67 9.42
CA SER A 348 3.05 13.10 9.40
C SER A 348 4.32 13.91 9.12
N LEU A 349 4.14 15.20 8.83
CA LEU A 349 5.25 16.13 8.61
C LEU A 349 5.18 17.26 9.63
N ASP A 350 6.19 17.30 10.49
CA ASP A 350 6.37 18.32 11.53
C ASP A 350 7.43 19.34 11.05
N THR A 351 7.17 20.62 11.26
CA THR A 351 8.06 21.71 10.81
C THR A 351 9.42 21.70 11.51
N MET A 352 9.47 21.30 12.79
CA MET A 352 10.71 21.23 13.57
C MET A 352 11.39 19.86 13.48
N LYS A 353 10.59 18.78 13.49
CA LYS A 353 11.12 17.41 13.55
C LYS A 353 11.32 16.78 12.17
N GLY A 354 10.76 17.39 11.12
CA GLY A 354 10.74 16.84 9.76
C GLY A 354 9.70 15.73 9.62
N LYS A 355 10.03 14.68 8.85
CA LYS A 355 9.15 13.52 8.66
C LYS A 355 9.09 12.71 9.95
N VAL A 356 7.90 12.55 10.50
CA VAL A 356 7.63 11.79 11.73
C VAL A 356 6.70 10.63 11.38
N SER A 357 6.90 9.49 12.05
CA SER A 357 6.01 8.34 11.92
C SER A 357 5.73 7.76 13.29
N THR A 358 4.45 7.54 13.57
CA THR A 358 3.98 6.79 14.74
C THR A 358 3.97 5.31 14.37
N ALA A 359 4.71 4.48 15.11
CA ALA A 359 4.86 3.07 14.80
C ALA A 359 4.74 2.21 16.07
N LEU A 360 4.08 1.07 15.92
CA LEU A 360 3.95 0.05 16.95
C LEU A 360 5.05 -1.00 16.75
N VAL A 361 5.90 -1.20 17.76
CA VAL A 361 6.95 -2.22 17.74
C VAL A 361 6.36 -3.56 18.17
N GLN A 362 6.35 -4.54 17.27
CA GLN A 362 5.81 -5.89 17.55
C GLN A 362 6.89 -6.82 18.10
N ARG A 363 8.12 -6.70 17.59
CA ARG A 363 9.28 -7.49 18.02
C ARG A 363 10.57 -6.69 17.90
N GLY A 364 11.56 -7.10 18.69
CA GLY A 364 12.87 -6.47 18.78
C GLY A 364 12.85 -5.16 19.58
N THR A 365 14.04 -4.72 19.95
CA THR A 365 14.21 -3.46 20.69
C THR A 365 14.68 -2.35 19.76
N LEU A 366 13.86 -1.30 19.59
CA LEU A 366 14.23 -0.15 18.76
C LEU A 366 15.21 0.77 19.50
N LYS A 367 16.34 1.05 18.84
CA LYS A 367 17.40 1.91 19.38
C LYS A 367 17.64 3.12 18.48
N LYS A 368 18.11 4.21 19.08
CA LYS A 368 18.56 5.39 18.33
C LYS A 368 19.70 4.98 17.40
N GLY A 369 19.63 5.42 16.14
CA GLY A 369 20.62 5.09 15.11
C GLY A 369 20.31 3.83 14.30
N CYS A 370 19.29 3.04 14.67
CA CYS A 370 18.81 1.94 13.84
C CYS A 370 18.31 2.45 12.49
N VAL A 371 18.51 1.66 11.45
CA VAL A 371 17.98 1.93 10.11
C VAL A 371 16.76 1.05 9.90
N LEU A 372 15.64 1.70 9.58
CA LEU A 372 14.35 1.05 9.33
C LEU A 372 14.00 1.17 7.85
N VAL A 373 13.31 0.17 7.34
CA VAL A 373 12.74 0.13 5.99
C VAL A 373 11.26 -0.15 6.13
N ALA A 374 10.43 0.69 5.55
CA ALA A 374 8.97 0.58 5.56
C ALA A 374 8.46 0.81 4.13
N GLY A 375 7.97 -0.24 3.48
CA GLY A 375 7.53 -0.20 2.09
C GLY A 375 8.63 0.28 1.15
N THR A 376 8.39 1.39 0.47
CA THR A 376 9.35 2.02 -0.47
C THR A 376 10.25 3.08 0.18
N ALA A 377 10.10 3.32 1.48
CA ALA A 377 10.87 4.31 2.21
C ALA A 377 11.84 3.64 3.21
N TRP A 378 12.95 4.30 3.48
CA TRP A 378 13.86 3.92 4.55
C TRP A 378 14.34 5.15 5.31
N GLY A 379 14.72 4.98 6.56
CA GLY A 379 15.17 6.07 7.40
C GLY A 379 16.02 5.59 8.56
N LYS A 380 16.95 6.44 9.00
CA LYS A 380 17.70 6.23 10.24
C LYS A 380 17.00 6.93 11.40
N VAL A 381 16.75 6.21 12.48
CA VAL A 381 16.10 6.75 13.68
C VAL A 381 17.02 7.78 14.35
N ARG A 382 16.62 9.05 14.29
CA ARG A 382 17.36 10.16 14.91
C ARG A 382 16.95 10.37 16.36
N MET A 383 15.64 10.40 16.60
CA MET A 383 15.02 10.68 17.88
C MET A 383 13.77 9.80 18.01
N MET A 384 13.45 9.42 19.23
CA MET A 384 12.23 8.69 19.58
C MET A 384 11.53 9.48 20.68
N TYR A 385 10.22 9.61 20.55
CA TYR A 385 9.37 10.30 21.49
C TYR A 385 8.31 9.33 21.97
N ASP A 386 7.95 9.49 23.22
CA ASP A 386 6.79 8.84 23.81
C ASP A 386 5.49 9.56 23.42
N GLU A 387 4.34 8.96 23.72
CA GLU A 387 3.00 9.51 23.49
C GLU A 387 2.78 10.89 24.13
N HIS A 388 3.45 11.17 25.25
CA HIS A 388 3.44 12.48 25.92
C HIS A 388 4.45 13.49 25.35
N GLY A 389 5.09 13.19 24.21
CA GLY A 389 6.10 14.05 23.60
C GLY A 389 7.45 14.07 24.34
N LYS A 390 7.59 13.26 25.40
CA LYS A 390 8.84 13.13 26.14
C LYS A 390 9.86 12.34 25.31
N GLN A 391 11.06 12.87 25.18
CA GLN A 391 12.12 12.16 24.47
C GLN A 391 12.55 10.91 25.23
N LEU A 392 12.48 9.76 24.57
CA LEU A 392 12.97 8.51 25.11
C LEU A 392 14.51 8.55 25.11
N THR A 393 15.08 8.81 26.29
CA THR A 393 16.54 8.78 26.50
C THR A 393 16.92 7.35 26.90
N GLU A 394 18.05 6.84 26.40
CA GLU A 394 18.54 5.46 26.59
C GLU A 394 18.59 4.96 28.05
N LYS A 395 18.36 5.82 29.05
CA LYS A 395 18.34 5.46 30.47
C LYS A 395 17.22 4.47 30.84
N HIS A 396 16.03 4.51 30.21
CA HIS A 396 14.98 3.49 30.48
C HIS A 396 15.18 2.16 29.73
N ALA A 397 16.00 2.15 28.68
CA ALA A 397 16.42 0.91 28.02
C ALA A 397 17.67 0.29 28.67
N ARG A 398 18.21 0.92 29.73
CA ARG A 398 19.48 0.58 30.39
C ARG A 398 19.33 -0.03 31.79
N ASP A 399 18.12 -0.23 32.30
CA ASP A 399 17.89 -0.95 33.57
C ASP A 399 17.87 -2.48 33.39
N VAL A 400 18.81 -2.99 32.57
CA VAL A 400 19.40 -4.32 32.73
C VAL A 400 20.90 -4.14 32.59
N VAL A 401 21.56 -3.93 33.73
CA VAL A 401 22.99 -3.60 33.84
C VAL A 401 23.85 -4.80 33.41
N HIS A 402 24.46 -4.62 32.24
CA HIS A 402 25.87 -4.82 31.87
C HIS A 402 26.62 -6.15 32.09
N PHE A 403 27.46 -6.40 31.06
CA PHE A 403 28.82 -6.93 31.12
C PHE A 403 29.01 -8.43 30.80
N ARG A 404 28.89 -8.79 29.51
CA ARG A 404 29.82 -9.75 28.85
C ARG A 404 29.73 -9.93 27.31
N GLU A 405 28.89 -9.21 26.55
CA GLU A 405 28.73 -9.49 25.10
C GLU A 405 28.94 -8.30 24.13
N GLN A 406 29.59 -7.21 24.57
CA GLN A 406 29.67 -5.98 23.77
C GLN A 406 30.55 -6.11 22.50
N LYS A 407 31.58 -6.96 22.48
CA LYS A 407 32.45 -7.10 21.30
C LYS A 407 31.86 -7.93 20.15
N LEU A 408 31.00 -8.91 20.45
CA LEU A 408 30.41 -9.78 19.41
C LEU A 408 29.17 -9.16 18.76
N MET A 409 28.42 -8.34 19.51
CA MET A 409 27.32 -7.55 18.97
C MET A 409 27.81 -6.37 18.14
N GLU A 410 28.94 -5.73 18.47
CA GLU A 410 29.50 -4.66 17.62
C GLU A 410 29.92 -5.16 16.23
N GLU A 411 30.55 -6.34 16.14
CA GLU A 411 30.89 -6.95 14.85
C GLU A 411 29.65 -7.38 14.05
N LYS A 412 28.61 -7.91 14.72
CA LYS A 412 27.33 -8.21 14.07
C LYS A 412 26.60 -6.94 13.64
N MET A 413 26.57 -5.90 14.46
CA MET A 413 25.94 -4.62 14.12
C MET A 413 26.66 -3.93 12.96
N VAL A 414 28.00 -3.97 12.88
CA VAL A 414 28.75 -3.41 11.75
C VAL A 414 28.47 -4.20 10.46
N ASN A 415 28.39 -5.53 10.54
CA ASN A 415 28.00 -6.35 9.40
C ASN A 415 26.54 -6.10 8.98
N ASP A 416 25.61 -6.03 9.92
CA ASP A 416 24.20 -5.74 9.67
C ASP A 416 24.03 -4.32 9.11
N GLN A 417 24.78 -3.34 9.63
CA GLN A 417 24.83 -1.97 9.11
C GLN A 417 25.30 -1.96 7.66
N MET A 418 26.38 -2.68 7.34
CA MET A 418 26.91 -2.76 5.97
C MET A 418 25.94 -3.46 5.02
N VAL A 419 25.21 -4.47 5.50
CA VAL A 419 24.16 -5.15 4.74
C VAL A 419 22.97 -4.23 4.51
N ILE A 420 22.52 -3.49 5.52
CA ILE A 420 21.41 -2.55 5.41
C ILE A 420 21.77 -1.40 4.48
N GLU A 421 22.99 -0.87 4.56
CA GLU A 421 23.45 0.27 3.75
C GLU A 421 23.62 -0.11 2.27
N LYS A 422 24.18 -1.29 1.99
CA LYS A 422 24.19 -1.86 0.63
C LYS A 422 22.78 -2.14 0.10
N LYS A 423 21.86 -2.59 0.96
CA LYS A 423 20.45 -2.82 0.58
C LYS A 423 19.69 -1.51 0.35
N ALA A 424 19.95 -0.48 1.14
CA ALA A 424 19.38 0.86 0.93
C ALA A 424 19.84 1.43 -0.42
N GLN A 425 21.09 1.21 -0.81
CA GLN A 425 21.59 1.56 -2.15
C GLN A 425 20.85 0.79 -3.25
N ILE A 426 20.69 -0.54 -3.10
CA ILE A 426 19.93 -1.37 -4.06
C ILE A 426 18.47 -0.92 -4.16
N HIS A 427 17.83 -0.60 -3.03
CA HIS A 427 16.47 -0.08 -3.00
C HIS A 427 16.38 1.28 -3.69
N ASN A 428 17.32 2.20 -3.43
CA ASN A 428 17.38 3.50 -4.11
C ASN A 428 17.59 3.36 -5.62
N GLU A 429 18.39 2.40 -6.06
CA GLU A 429 18.56 2.08 -7.48
C GLU A 429 17.30 1.46 -8.09
N LYS A 430 16.62 0.57 -7.36
CA LYS A 430 15.34 -0.02 -7.79
C LYS A 430 14.26 1.05 -7.88
N TYR A 431 14.14 1.91 -6.87
CA TYR A 431 13.24 3.06 -6.87
C TYR A 431 13.59 4.04 -7.99
N ARG A 432 14.89 4.32 -8.24
CA ARG A 432 15.33 5.12 -9.41
C ARG A 432 14.89 4.47 -10.72
N LYS A 433 15.04 3.15 -10.84
CA LYS A 433 14.63 2.39 -12.04
C LYS A 433 13.13 2.33 -12.20
N GLU A 434 12.34 2.07 -11.16
CA GLU A 434 10.87 2.09 -11.22
C GLU A 434 10.35 3.50 -11.49
N ARG A 435 10.94 4.53 -10.90
CA ARG A 435 10.65 5.93 -11.24
C ARG A 435 11.03 6.23 -12.68
N GLN A 436 12.19 5.76 -13.16
CA GLN A 436 12.58 5.86 -14.56
C GLN A 436 11.65 5.06 -15.47
N GLU A 437 11.16 3.89 -15.08
CA GLU A 437 10.21 3.08 -15.85
C GLU A 437 8.83 3.72 -15.86
N ARG A 438 8.37 4.35 -14.78
CA ARG A 438 7.14 5.17 -14.78
C ARG A 438 7.31 6.38 -15.69
N LEU A 439 8.46 7.07 -15.62
CA LEU A 439 8.82 8.15 -16.54
C LEU A 439 8.94 7.67 -17.99
N MET A 440 9.48 6.47 -18.22
CA MET A 440 9.70 5.89 -19.55
C MET A 440 8.42 5.29 -20.12
N LYS A 441 7.52 4.74 -19.31
CA LYS A 441 6.15 4.38 -19.72
C LYS A 441 5.34 5.65 -20.05
N GLY A 442 5.59 6.75 -19.33
CA GLY A 442 5.10 8.08 -19.71
C GLY A 442 5.75 8.65 -20.98
N ARG A 443 7.03 8.34 -21.26
CA ARG A 443 7.78 8.82 -22.45
C ARG A 443 7.63 7.94 -23.69
N TYR A 444 7.40 6.64 -23.57
CA TYR A 444 7.23 5.71 -24.71
C TYR A 444 5.94 5.99 -25.50
N ARG A 445 5.11 6.90 -24.99
CA ARG A 445 4.01 7.51 -25.74
C ARG A 445 4.38 8.84 -26.38
N LYS A 446 5.64 9.03 -26.82
CA LYS A 446 6.04 10.09 -27.76
C LYS A 446 7.25 9.62 -28.60
N MET A 447 6.99 9.21 -29.84
CA MET A 447 7.55 9.79 -31.08
C MET A 447 7.36 8.85 -32.30
N LYS A 448 6.18 8.87 -32.94
CA LYS A 448 6.12 9.14 -34.37
C LYS A 448 5.71 10.60 -34.48
N ASN A 449 6.51 11.42 -35.16
CA ASN A 449 6.19 12.81 -35.49
C ASN A 449 4.94 12.84 -36.37
N TYR A 450 3.77 12.86 -35.74
CA TYR A 450 2.69 13.66 -36.25
C TYR A 450 2.81 15.02 -35.57
N PHE A 451 2.66 16.09 -36.34
CA PHE A 451 2.23 17.37 -35.78
C PHE A 451 1.06 17.05 -34.84
N ARG A 452 1.31 17.03 -33.53
CA ARG A 452 0.21 17.13 -32.59
C ARG A 452 -0.24 18.56 -32.72
N GLU A 453 -1.31 18.77 -33.48
CA GLU A 453 -2.23 19.86 -33.17
C GLU A 453 -2.41 19.87 -31.65
N LYS A 454 -2.51 21.05 -31.05
CA LYS A 454 -2.97 21.11 -29.66
C LYS A 454 -4.30 20.38 -29.66
N GLU A 455 -4.35 19.17 -29.09
CA GLU A 455 -5.59 18.54 -28.65
C GLU A 455 -6.09 19.39 -27.47
N ILE A 456 -6.49 20.62 -27.76
CA ILE A 456 -7.63 21.23 -27.10
C ILE A 456 -8.80 20.51 -27.78
N ILE A 457 -8.99 19.25 -27.42
CA ILE A 457 -10.33 18.72 -27.44
C ILE A 457 -10.97 19.59 -26.37
N GLU A 458 -11.85 20.50 -26.75
CA GLU A 458 -12.69 21.18 -25.77
C GLU A 458 -13.45 20.05 -25.08
N ASP A 459 -12.94 19.61 -23.93
CA ASP A 459 -13.66 18.72 -23.04
C ASP A 459 -14.94 19.50 -22.71
N THR A 460 -16.03 19.14 -23.37
CA THR A 460 -17.35 19.77 -23.20
C THR A 460 -17.92 19.54 -21.80
N HIS A 461 -17.26 18.69 -21.00
CA HIS A 461 -17.69 18.32 -19.66
C HIS A 461 -16.98 19.21 -18.62
N PRO A 462 -17.73 19.78 -17.67
CA PRO A 462 -17.14 20.57 -16.60
C PRO A 462 -16.24 19.68 -15.73
N PHE A 463 -15.10 20.21 -15.31
CA PHE A 463 -14.17 19.51 -14.42
C PHE A 463 -13.93 20.32 -13.14
N LEU A 464 -13.74 19.59 -12.04
CA LEU A 464 -13.29 20.11 -10.76
C LEU A 464 -11.92 19.53 -10.46
N SER A 465 -10.90 20.33 -10.72
CA SER A 465 -9.52 20.05 -10.35
C SER A 465 -9.23 20.53 -8.94
N PHE A 466 -8.56 19.72 -8.12
CA PHE A 466 -8.19 20.15 -6.77
C PHE A 466 -6.87 19.55 -6.27
N VAL A 467 -6.28 20.24 -5.30
CA VAL A 467 -5.11 19.81 -4.55
C VAL A 467 -5.51 19.54 -3.11
N LEU A 468 -5.14 18.37 -2.59
CA LEU A 468 -5.47 17.95 -1.23
C LEU A 468 -4.22 17.94 -0.33
N LYS A 469 -4.29 18.68 0.78
CA LYS A 469 -3.25 18.68 1.83
C LYS A 469 -3.84 18.32 3.17
N GLY A 470 -3.39 17.18 3.71
CA GLY A 470 -3.77 16.73 5.05
C GLY A 470 -2.60 16.79 6.03
N ASP A 471 -2.91 16.68 7.31
CA ASP A 471 -1.94 16.68 8.40
C ASP A 471 -1.21 15.33 8.54
N VAL A 472 -1.94 14.24 8.37
CA VAL A 472 -1.45 12.86 8.41
C VAL A 472 -1.80 12.10 7.13
N HIS A 473 -1.01 11.09 6.81
CA HIS A 473 -1.21 10.28 5.61
C HIS A 473 -2.56 9.55 5.59
N GLY A 474 -3.03 9.06 6.74
CA GLY A 474 -4.28 8.32 6.81
C GLY A 474 -5.51 9.17 6.48
N SER A 475 -5.55 10.45 6.88
CA SER A 475 -6.66 11.36 6.56
C SER A 475 -6.72 11.65 5.07
N VAL A 476 -5.57 11.86 4.43
CA VAL A 476 -5.49 12.06 2.98
C VAL A 476 -5.98 10.82 2.23
N GLU A 477 -5.55 9.63 2.64
CA GLU A 477 -6.02 8.36 2.07
C GLU A 477 -7.53 8.19 2.23
N ALA A 478 -8.08 8.46 3.42
CA ALA A 478 -9.52 8.38 3.68
C ALA A 478 -10.33 9.32 2.77
N ILE A 479 -9.89 10.57 2.61
CA ILE A 479 -10.57 11.53 1.72
C ILE A 479 -10.48 11.06 0.26
N LEU A 480 -9.32 10.54 -0.17
CA LEU A 480 -9.17 10.02 -1.53
C LEU A 480 -10.07 8.81 -1.79
N ASP A 481 -10.23 7.91 -0.82
CA ASP A 481 -11.14 6.76 -0.94
C ASP A 481 -12.60 7.21 -1.09
N VAL A 482 -13.01 8.25 -0.37
CA VAL A 482 -14.33 8.86 -0.52
C VAL A 482 -14.50 9.48 -1.91
N VAL A 483 -13.51 10.24 -2.38
CA VAL A 483 -13.53 10.84 -3.72
C VAL A 483 -13.58 9.77 -4.82
N ASN A 484 -12.91 8.63 -4.62
CA ASN A 484 -12.97 7.50 -5.56
C ASN A 484 -14.33 6.78 -5.59
N THR A 485 -15.23 7.06 -4.63
CA THR A 485 -16.62 6.56 -4.63
C THR A 485 -17.52 7.41 -5.52
N TYR A 486 -17.01 8.49 -6.12
CA TYR A 486 -17.76 9.29 -7.07
C TYR A 486 -17.89 8.58 -8.41
N ASP A 487 -19.13 8.20 -8.76
CA ASP A 487 -19.41 7.45 -9.99
C ASP A 487 -19.89 8.35 -11.15
N SER A 488 -20.31 9.60 -10.89
CA SER A 488 -20.96 10.50 -11.86
C SER A 488 -19.97 11.29 -12.73
N HIS A 489 -18.94 10.63 -13.27
CA HIS A 489 -17.91 11.28 -14.09
C HIS A 489 -18.42 11.91 -15.40
N GLU A 490 -19.61 11.53 -15.85
CA GLU A 490 -20.27 12.11 -17.04
C GLU A 490 -20.79 13.53 -16.78
N ALA A 491 -21.21 13.84 -15.56
CA ALA A 491 -21.77 15.15 -15.21
C ALA A 491 -20.68 16.16 -14.87
N CYS A 492 -19.72 15.77 -14.02
CA CYS A 492 -18.54 16.57 -13.72
C CYS A 492 -17.33 15.69 -13.43
N ARG A 493 -16.19 15.95 -14.07
CA ARG A 493 -14.97 15.18 -13.83
C ARG A 493 -14.22 15.72 -12.60
N LEU A 494 -14.09 14.89 -11.56
CA LEU A 494 -13.24 15.18 -10.40
C LEU A 494 -11.79 14.76 -10.67
N ASP A 495 -10.88 15.72 -10.70
CA ASP A 495 -9.46 15.49 -10.95
C ASP A 495 -8.61 15.82 -9.71
N VAL A 496 -7.96 14.81 -9.16
CA VAL A 496 -6.96 14.97 -8.09
C VAL A 496 -5.61 15.32 -8.73
N ILE A 497 -5.25 16.61 -8.74
CA ILE A 497 -3.96 17.06 -9.32
C ILE A 497 -2.80 16.54 -8.47
N HIS A 498 -2.90 16.77 -7.16
CA HIS A 498 -1.86 16.44 -6.21
C HIS A 498 -2.45 16.19 -4.83
N SER A 499 -1.94 15.18 -4.15
CA SER A 499 -2.27 14.88 -2.75
C SER A 499 -0.99 14.73 -1.94
N GLY A 500 -0.98 15.32 -0.75
CA GLY A 500 0.22 15.33 0.07
C GLY A 500 -0.04 15.57 1.55
N VAL A 501 0.97 15.28 2.36
CA VAL A 501 0.93 15.46 3.81
C VAL A 501 1.79 16.67 4.20
N GLY A 502 1.26 17.50 5.10
CA GLY A 502 1.89 18.71 5.62
C GLY A 502 1.31 20.00 5.06
N ASN A 503 1.93 21.11 5.47
CA ASN A 503 1.50 22.47 5.09
C ASN A 503 1.51 22.70 3.57
N VAL A 504 0.65 23.62 3.13
CA VAL A 504 0.62 24.10 1.73
C VAL A 504 1.94 24.79 1.41
N THR A 505 2.51 24.43 0.24
CA THR A 505 3.76 24.97 -0.29
C THR A 505 3.52 25.81 -1.54
N GLU A 506 4.49 26.64 -1.93
CA GLU A 506 4.41 27.46 -3.15
C GLU A 506 4.16 26.62 -4.41
N ASN A 507 4.81 25.45 -4.50
CA ASN A 507 4.60 24.50 -5.60
C ASN A 507 3.13 24.04 -5.71
N ASP A 508 2.42 23.94 -4.59
CA ASP A 508 1.01 23.53 -4.60
C ASP A 508 0.12 24.65 -5.17
N ILE A 509 0.48 25.91 -4.91
CA ILE A 509 -0.18 27.08 -5.49
C ILE A 509 0.09 27.16 -6.98
N GLU A 510 1.34 26.97 -7.43
CA GLU A 510 1.67 26.95 -8.86
C GLU A 510 0.95 25.83 -9.62
N LEU A 511 0.82 24.65 -9.01
CA LEU A 511 0.05 23.56 -9.58
C LEU A 511 -1.44 23.91 -9.67
N ALA A 512 -2.01 24.48 -8.61
CA ALA A 512 -3.40 24.93 -8.63
C ALA A 512 -3.65 26.01 -9.69
N GLU A 513 -2.72 26.95 -9.86
CA GLU A 513 -2.76 28.00 -10.90
C GLU A 513 -2.81 27.41 -12.31
N THR A 514 -2.01 26.36 -12.56
CA THR A 514 -1.87 25.78 -13.89
C THR A 514 -3.13 25.04 -14.35
N PHE A 515 -3.93 24.56 -13.41
CA PHE A 515 -5.10 23.69 -13.65
C PHE A 515 -6.42 24.30 -13.19
N ASP A 516 -6.44 25.61 -12.86
CA ASP A 516 -7.59 26.31 -12.27
C ASP A 516 -8.23 25.53 -11.11
N GLY A 517 -7.37 25.01 -10.24
CA GLY A 517 -7.71 24.09 -9.17
C GLY A 517 -7.94 24.77 -7.82
N ILE A 518 -8.77 24.15 -6.99
CA ILE A 518 -9.01 24.59 -5.60
C ILE A 518 -8.09 23.82 -4.65
N ILE A 519 -7.56 24.50 -3.63
CA ILE A 519 -6.72 23.86 -2.61
C ILE A 519 -7.58 23.54 -1.38
N TYR A 520 -7.77 22.25 -1.11
CA TYR A 520 -8.41 21.75 0.10
C TYR A 520 -7.35 21.40 1.15
N THR A 521 -7.47 22.02 2.33
CA THR A 521 -6.61 21.75 3.48
C THR A 521 -7.41 21.08 4.60
N PHE A 522 -6.85 20.02 5.16
CA PHE A 522 -7.47 19.21 6.21
C PHE A 522 -6.58 19.19 7.46
N ASN A 523 -7.02 19.85 8.53
CA ASN A 523 -6.29 20.02 9.79
C ASN A 523 -4.87 20.60 9.63
N VAL A 524 -4.66 21.42 8.60
CA VAL A 524 -3.35 21.97 8.21
C VAL A 524 -3.38 23.48 8.22
N LYS A 525 -2.38 24.09 8.86
CA LYS A 525 -2.25 25.56 8.90
C LYS A 525 -1.63 26.07 7.60
N VAL A 526 -2.23 27.13 7.07
CA VAL A 526 -1.70 27.85 5.90
C VAL A 526 -0.83 29.02 6.38
N PRO A 527 0.46 29.06 6.04
CA PRO A 527 1.32 30.20 6.37
C PRO A 527 0.78 31.51 5.75
N PRO A 528 0.95 32.67 6.41
CA PRO A 528 0.42 33.93 5.90
C PRO A 528 1.07 34.37 4.59
N GLU A 529 2.32 33.98 4.34
CA GLU A 529 3.03 34.22 3.07
C GLU A 529 2.36 33.50 1.90
N ILE A 530 2.02 32.23 2.10
CA ILE A 530 1.32 31.37 1.13
C ILE A 530 -0.09 31.89 0.87
N LYS A 531 -0.77 32.40 1.90
CA LYS A 531 -2.10 33.01 1.72
C LYS A 531 -2.06 34.25 0.83
N LYS A 532 -1.08 35.15 1.04
CA LYS A 532 -0.89 36.32 0.17
C LYS A 532 -0.61 35.92 -1.28
N LEU A 533 0.25 34.91 -1.48
CA LEU A 533 0.56 34.40 -2.82
C LEU A 533 -0.68 33.84 -3.51
N ALA A 534 -1.56 33.15 -2.78
CA ALA A 534 -2.82 32.64 -3.30
C ALA A 534 -3.80 33.77 -3.65
N ASP A 535 -3.90 34.80 -2.80
CA ASP A 535 -4.74 35.97 -3.06
C ASP A 535 -4.25 36.76 -4.29
N GLU A 536 -2.93 36.89 -4.48
CA GLU A 536 -2.31 37.52 -5.65
C GLU A 536 -2.59 36.76 -6.95
N LYS A 537 -2.62 35.42 -6.89
CA LYS A 537 -2.88 34.53 -8.03
C LYS A 537 -4.36 34.19 -8.22
N GLY A 538 -5.24 34.64 -7.33
CA GLY A 538 -6.68 34.35 -7.39
C GLY A 538 -7.07 32.91 -7.07
N ILE A 539 -6.24 32.16 -6.34
CA ILE A 539 -6.48 30.75 -6.00
C ILE A 539 -7.23 30.63 -4.68
N GLN A 540 -8.30 29.83 -4.69
CA GLN A 540 -9.10 29.57 -3.49
C GLN A 540 -8.44 28.50 -2.61
N ILE A 541 -8.16 28.87 -1.36
CA ILE A 541 -7.73 27.92 -0.32
C ILE A 541 -8.87 27.74 0.69
N LYS A 542 -9.42 26.53 0.76
CA LYS A 542 -10.48 26.16 1.70
C LYS A 542 -9.91 25.28 2.82
N HIS A 543 -10.28 25.57 4.06
CA HIS A 543 -9.75 24.92 5.25
C HIS A 543 -10.82 24.23 6.07
N PHE A 544 -10.60 22.95 6.36
CA PHE A 544 -11.53 22.09 7.08
C PHE A 544 -10.85 21.30 8.20
N ASN A 545 -11.57 21.12 9.30
CA ASN A 545 -11.14 20.28 10.43
C ASN A 545 -11.99 19.02 10.59
N VAL A 546 -13.07 18.90 9.82
CA VAL A 546 -14.04 17.81 9.90
C VAL A 546 -14.35 17.37 8.48
N ILE A 547 -14.23 16.07 8.23
CA ILE A 547 -14.32 15.49 6.88
C ILE A 547 -15.69 15.74 6.22
N TYR A 548 -16.78 15.74 6.98
CA TYR A 548 -18.13 16.01 6.46
C TYR A 548 -18.27 17.38 5.81
N HIS A 549 -17.70 18.42 6.43
CA HIS A 549 -17.78 19.78 5.89
C HIS A 549 -16.95 19.92 4.62
N LEU A 550 -15.82 19.21 4.52
CA LEU A 550 -15.01 19.18 3.30
C LEU A 550 -15.78 18.53 2.15
N ILE A 551 -16.37 17.35 2.38
CA ILE A 551 -17.12 16.62 1.35
C ILE A 551 -18.39 17.37 0.95
N ALA A 552 -19.08 18.00 1.89
CA ALA A 552 -20.24 18.85 1.60
C ALA A 552 -19.87 20.06 0.73
N ASP A 553 -18.74 20.72 1.01
CA ASP A 553 -18.27 21.84 0.20
C ASP A 553 -17.80 21.38 -1.20
N MET A 554 -17.17 20.21 -1.30
CA MET A 554 -16.89 19.59 -2.60
C MET A 554 -18.18 19.32 -3.37
N LYS A 555 -19.24 18.82 -2.71
CA LYS A 555 -20.54 18.60 -3.32
C LYS A 555 -21.12 19.91 -3.88
N THR A 556 -21.10 20.99 -3.10
CA THR A 556 -21.58 22.29 -3.56
C THR A 556 -20.75 22.84 -4.71
N GLU A 557 -19.44 22.63 -4.70
CA GLU A 557 -18.54 23.06 -5.77
C GLU A 557 -18.83 22.30 -7.07
N ILE A 558 -19.07 20.99 -6.99
CA ILE A 558 -19.47 20.19 -8.14
C ILE A 558 -20.82 20.68 -8.67
N SER A 559 -21.82 20.85 -7.80
CA SER A 559 -23.15 21.36 -8.20
C SER A 559 -23.07 22.73 -8.87
N SER A 560 -22.16 23.62 -8.43
CA SER A 560 -21.99 24.95 -9.02
C SER A 560 -21.42 24.92 -10.45
N ARG A 561 -20.70 23.84 -10.80
CA ARG A 561 -20.09 23.65 -12.13
C ARG A 561 -20.96 22.82 -13.06
N LEU A 562 -22.04 22.21 -12.56
CA LEU A 562 -22.98 21.47 -13.39
C LEU A 562 -23.72 22.43 -14.35
N PRO A 563 -23.97 22.00 -15.59
CA PRO A 563 -24.79 22.76 -16.51
C PRO A 563 -26.22 22.87 -15.95
N LEU A 564 -26.84 24.03 -16.13
CA LEU A 564 -28.24 24.23 -15.74
C LEU A 564 -29.14 23.32 -16.60
N VAL A 565 -30.13 22.67 -15.99
CA VAL A 565 -31.17 21.94 -16.76
C VAL A 565 -32.24 22.95 -17.13
N GLU A 566 -32.66 22.92 -18.38
CA GLU A 566 -33.87 23.62 -18.80
C GLU A 566 -35.07 22.80 -18.38
N GLU A 567 -35.85 23.34 -17.44
CA GLU A 567 -37.15 22.81 -17.07
C GLU A 567 -38.23 23.62 -17.79
N GLU A 568 -39.09 22.94 -18.52
CA GLU A 568 -40.19 23.55 -19.24
C GLU A 568 -41.38 23.74 -18.31
N ASP A 569 -41.53 24.96 -17.77
CA ASP A 569 -42.75 25.34 -17.09
C ASP A 569 -43.77 25.80 -18.14
N VAL A 570 -44.91 25.10 -18.24
CA VAL A 570 -46.03 25.48 -19.12
C VAL A 570 -46.71 26.71 -18.53
N LEU A 571 -46.12 27.87 -18.80
CA LEU A 571 -46.58 29.18 -18.43
C LEU A 571 -46.60 29.96 -19.74
N GLY A 572 -47.78 30.15 -20.31
CA GLY A 572 -47.89 30.86 -21.57
C GLY A 572 -47.32 32.28 -21.44
N GLU A 573 -46.24 32.59 -22.16
CA GLU A 573 -46.02 33.84 -22.91
C GLU A 573 -44.58 33.97 -23.47
N ALA A 574 -44.45 33.92 -24.80
CA ALA A 574 -44.23 35.11 -25.64
C ALA A 574 -44.22 34.72 -27.13
N LEU A 575 -44.99 35.44 -27.95
CA LEU A 575 -44.91 35.40 -29.41
C LEU A 575 -44.79 36.84 -29.95
N PRO A 576 -44.19 37.05 -31.15
CA PRO A 576 -43.87 38.38 -31.68
C PRO A 576 -45.09 39.30 -31.87
N SER A 577 -46.27 38.73 -32.14
CA SER A 577 -47.55 39.45 -32.15
C SER A 577 -48.66 38.51 -31.76
N LEU A 578 -49.28 38.82 -30.62
CA LEU A 578 -50.46 38.18 -30.09
C LEU A 578 -51.61 39.18 -30.20
N ARG A 579 -52.62 38.87 -31.02
CA ARG A 579 -53.74 39.80 -31.28
C ARG A 579 -55.06 39.27 -30.75
N HIS A 580 -55.77 40.14 -30.03
CA HIS A 580 -57.17 39.93 -29.66
C HIS A 580 -57.99 41.10 -30.21
N GLU A 581 -59.05 40.81 -30.98
CA GLU A 581 -60.02 41.80 -31.47
C GLU A 581 -59.40 43.08 -32.10
N LYS A 582 -58.31 42.91 -32.87
CA LYS A 582 -57.53 43.96 -33.58
C LYS A 582 -56.57 44.79 -32.71
N SER A 583 -56.47 44.51 -31.41
CA SER A 583 -55.41 45.05 -30.53
C SER A 583 -54.31 44.03 -30.30
N ASP A 584 -53.05 44.50 -30.27
CA ASP A 584 -51.91 43.71 -29.81
C ASP A 584 -51.98 43.63 -28.26
N VAL A 585 -51.90 42.42 -27.71
CA VAL A 585 -52.03 42.14 -26.26
C VAL A 585 -50.83 41.34 -25.78
N GLU A 586 -50.28 41.69 -24.61
CA GLU A 586 -49.11 40.99 -24.04
C GLU A 586 -49.48 39.62 -23.46
N SER A 587 -50.68 39.49 -22.87
CA SER A 587 -51.13 38.29 -22.17
C SER A 587 -52.57 37.90 -22.46
N ILE A 588 -52.85 36.59 -22.59
CA ILE A 588 -54.21 36.08 -22.83
C ILE A 588 -54.62 35.05 -21.76
N LYS A 589 -55.84 35.23 -21.25
CA LYS A 589 -56.43 34.33 -20.24
C LYS A 589 -56.90 33.02 -20.88
N LYS A 590 -57.00 31.99 -20.05
CA LYS A 590 -57.53 30.68 -20.44
C LYS A 590 -58.93 30.83 -21.07
N ASP A 591 -59.16 30.11 -22.17
CA ASP A 591 -60.42 30.04 -22.93
C ASP A 591 -60.80 31.31 -23.72
N VAL A 592 -59.81 32.12 -24.12
CA VAL A 592 -60.01 33.32 -24.97
C VAL A 592 -59.39 33.10 -26.35
N GLU A 593 -60.13 33.46 -27.41
CA GLU A 593 -59.65 33.34 -28.79
C GLU A 593 -58.52 34.34 -29.09
N CYS A 594 -57.47 33.90 -29.78
CA CYS A 594 -56.34 34.76 -30.10
C CYS A 594 -55.78 34.49 -31.50
N GLY A 595 -55.27 35.54 -32.13
CA GLY A 595 -54.49 35.45 -33.36
C GLY A 595 -53.01 35.36 -33.04
N LEU A 596 -52.35 34.35 -33.62
CA LEU A 596 -50.91 34.10 -33.47
C LEU A 596 -50.21 34.29 -34.81
N MET A 597 -49.04 34.94 -34.79
CA MET A 597 -48.15 35.04 -35.94
C MET A 597 -46.75 34.57 -35.53
N VAL A 598 -46.23 33.56 -36.22
CA VAL A 598 -44.86 33.04 -36.07
C VAL A 598 -44.02 33.56 -37.22
N GLU A 599 -42.79 33.99 -36.94
CA GLU A 599 -41.89 34.58 -37.95
C GLU A 599 -41.29 33.54 -38.91
N ASP A 600 -41.26 32.27 -38.49
CA ASP A 600 -40.58 31.21 -39.22
C ASP A 600 -41.43 30.72 -40.42
N PRO A 601 -40.99 30.96 -41.68
CA PRO A 601 -41.79 30.69 -42.87
C PRO A 601 -41.93 29.19 -43.20
N GLU A 602 -41.22 28.31 -42.48
CA GLU A 602 -41.33 26.85 -42.62
C GLU A 602 -42.48 26.25 -41.80
N VAL A 603 -43.06 27.01 -40.86
CA VAL A 603 -44.14 26.53 -39.98
C VAL A 603 -45.50 26.73 -40.66
N SER A 604 -46.19 25.64 -40.99
CA SER A 604 -47.57 25.66 -41.50
C SER A 604 -48.56 25.20 -40.43
N PHE A 605 -49.62 25.98 -40.20
CA PHE A 605 -50.68 25.64 -39.25
C PHE A 605 -51.84 24.93 -39.95
N GLU A 606 -52.23 23.76 -39.48
CA GLU A 606 -53.42 23.03 -39.93
C GLU A 606 -54.54 23.05 -38.87
N PRO A 607 -55.82 22.99 -39.27
CA PRO A 607 -56.93 22.90 -38.33
C PRO A 607 -56.84 21.61 -37.48
N GLY A 608 -56.59 21.76 -36.18
CA GLY A 608 -56.42 20.65 -35.23
C GLY A 608 -55.08 20.64 -34.49
N ASP A 609 -54.13 21.48 -34.90
CA ASP A 609 -52.83 21.62 -34.24
C ASP A 609 -52.96 22.18 -32.82
N THR A 610 -52.13 21.67 -31.91
CA THR A 610 -52.06 22.12 -30.51
C THR A 610 -50.76 22.89 -30.30
N ILE A 611 -50.88 24.15 -29.88
CA ILE A 611 -49.73 25.02 -29.58
C ILE A 611 -49.51 25.00 -28.06
N ILE A 612 -48.32 24.55 -27.65
CA ILE A 612 -47.90 24.55 -26.24
C ILE A 612 -46.92 25.70 -26.06
N CYS A 613 -47.26 26.64 -25.20
CA CYS A 613 -46.34 27.70 -24.80
C CYS A 613 -45.70 27.31 -23.46
N TYR A 614 -44.37 27.24 -23.45
CA TYR A 614 -43.57 26.96 -22.26
C TYR A 614 -42.56 28.09 -22.07
N ASN A 615 -42.17 28.31 -20.82
CA ASN A 615 -41.09 29.21 -20.46
C ASN A 615 -39.89 28.37 -20.03
N PRO A 616 -38.74 28.43 -20.74
CA PRO A 616 -37.54 27.72 -20.31
C PRO A 616 -37.06 28.33 -18.99
N LYS A 617 -37.18 27.56 -17.91
CA LYS A 617 -36.56 27.90 -16.63
C LYS A 617 -35.26 27.13 -16.49
N SER A 618 -34.16 27.84 -16.32
CA SER A 618 -32.88 27.22 -15.99
C SER A 618 -32.86 26.88 -14.49
N VAL A 619 -32.86 25.59 -14.15
CA VAL A 619 -32.79 25.09 -12.78
C VAL A 619 -31.39 24.53 -12.51
N ALA A 620 -30.84 24.89 -11.34
CA ALA A 620 -29.54 24.37 -10.89
C ALA A 620 -29.65 22.89 -10.51
N GLN A 621 -28.75 22.07 -11.03
CA GLN A 621 -28.67 20.66 -10.67
C GLN A 621 -28.00 20.49 -9.31
N GLU A 622 -28.51 19.56 -8.50
CA GLU A 622 -27.75 19.02 -7.39
C GLU A 622 -27.12 17.69 -7.80
N THR A 623 -25.90 17.44 -7.34
CA THR A 623 -25.27 16.14 -7.60
C THR A 623 -25.98 15.02 -6.83
N ASP A 624 -26.27 13.91 -7.52
CA ASP A 624 -26.75 12.66 -6.92
C ASP A 624 -25.67 11.89 -6.15
N TRP A 625 -24.45 12.43 -6.09
CA TRP A 625 -23.37 11.79 -5.36
C TRP A 625 -23.70 11.65 -3.87
N SER A 626 -23.77 10.38 -3.45
CA SER A 626 -23.86 9.96 -2.06
C SER A 626 -22.58 9.20 -1.72
N PRO A 627 -21.71 9.74 -0.85
CA PRO A 627 -20.43 9.12 -0.51
C PRO A 627 -20.55 7.85 0.36
N GLY A 628 -21.77 7.35 0.58
CA GLY A 628 -22.01 6.09 1.30
C GLY A 628 -21.87 6.18 2.81
N PHE A 629 -21.99 7.38 3.39
CA PHE A 629 -21.98 7.61 4.84
C PHE A 629 -22.76 8.84 5.27
#